data_AF-A0A3B3RB94-F1
#
_entry.id   AF-A0A3B3RB94-F1
#
_cell.length_a   1.000
_cell.length_b   1.000
_cell.length_c   1.000
_cell.angle_alpha   90.00
_cell.angle_beta   90.00
_cell.angle_gamma   90.00
#
_symmetry.space_group_name_H-M   'P 1'
#
loop_
_entity.id
_entity.type
_entity.pdbx_description
1 polymer ?
#
loop_
_entity_poly.entity_id
_entity_poly.type
_entity_poly.pdbx_seq_one_letter_code
_entity_poly.pdbx_strand_id
1 'polypeptide(L)'
;MGEVRKLHKKLRQIENLEIKPFLTQEEREKISRKVELRSRLAELLLQLSAPQQGQGTVGDEKERMKRQVEDSLEVVVSQSPPAKVPRESSDRVPSQRREVAPGYPAESQTGTSEPQEDPKHNCLRASWEGARFRLRLLEGHSDIVTCVVAVDNLVISGSRDTTVKVWHVPTASEQRNLGGHSGGITGLLAPLPEYCRRLAKSLSLNEREQFVLSGSVDCTIKIWALSSGCCVKSIYTFNAISALCFVPDGEGLIVTGSDGGKVEVWSWDTMENCQSIKAHEDSVTSLQSHGPLLFSGSAEGGVSVWEAQCSRAAPLRMLHQWSSAVTGCGRQNGATVSQLTLSPRGDRVFLANGRASLKILNWRTGSVSKVANHSSVAGVTDCVSQTGGVLIGSCFDLATGESTLNLFSLPLCKYLVSLTCPEYPRILCFTGWLTASGCHRWVTGGRALTVWEQLPANGKQRGDVTAKRNSQLEASLEESGTDTEEDSDGESEVDYVSHDAPATGQEPSSSWVRCVLQ
;
A
#
# COMPACT_ATOMS: atom_id res chain seq x y z
N MET A 1 24.42 -18.70 13.57
CA MET A 1 23.99 -17.28 13.42
C MET A 1 24.50 -16.58 12.16
N GLY A 2 25.79 -16.67 11.79
CA GLY A 2 26.32 -15.98 10.60
C GLY A 2 25.70 -16.41 9.26
N GLU A 3 25.48 -17.71 9.05
CA GLU A 3 24.82 -18.21 7.84
C GLU A 3 23.35 -17.78 7.73
N VAL A 4 22.63 -17.80 8.86
CA VAL A 4 21.25 -17.31 8.94
C VAL A 4 21.18 -15.84 8.50
N ARG A 5 22.07 -14.98 8.99
CA ARG A 5 22.12 -13.56 8.56
C ARG A 5 22.42 -13.41 7.05
N LYS A 6 23.30 -14.24 6.49
CA LYS A 6 23.61 -14.26 5.05
C LYS A 6 22.40 -14.68 4.21
N LEU A 7 21.67 -15.72 4.63
CA LEU A 7 20.46 -16.18 3.93
C LEU A 7 19.35 -15.13 3.98
N HIS A 8 19.11 -14.51 5.13
CA HIS A 8 18.20 -13.38 5.24
C HIS A 8 18.60 -12.24 4.29
N LYS A 9 19.88 -11.84 4.25
CA LYS A 9 20.36 -10.79 3.31
C LYS A 9 20.07 -11.16 1.85
N LYS A 10 20.30 -12.41 1.44
CA LYS A 10 20.01 -12.89 0.08
C LYS A 10 18.50 -12.87 -0.23
N LEU A 11 17.67 -13.33 0.71
CA LEU A 11 16.21 -13.31 0.56
C LEU A 11 15.68 -11.88 0.43
N ARG A 12 16.16 -10.95 1.25
CA ARG A 12 15.82 -9.52 1.14
C ARG A 12 16.14 -8.94 -0.24
N GLN A 13 17.32 -9.27 -0.80
CA GLN A 13 17.69 -8.83 -2.14
C GLN A 13 16.76 -9.40 -3.21
N ILE A 14 16.46 -10.70 -3.15
CA ILE A 14 15.56 -11.36 -4.09
C ILE A 14 14.16 -10.76 -4.02
N GLU A 15 13.63 -10.49 -2.83
CA GLU A 15 12.30 -9.91 -2.64
C GLU A 15 12.18 -8.49 -3.17
N ASN A 16 13.26 -7.72 -3.16
CA ASN A 16 13.29 -6.41 -3.82
C ASN A 16 13.42 -6.52 -5.34
N LEU A 17 14.13 -7.54 -5.85
CA LEU A 17 14.19 -7.79 -7.30
C LEU A 17 12.80 -8.12 -7.87
N GLU A 18 11.98 -8.86 -7.15
CA GLU A 18 10.64 -9.26 -7.60
C GLU A 18 9.74 -8.07 -7.98
N ILE A 19 9.98 -6.90 -7.39
CA ILE A 19 9.16 -5.71 -7.64
C ILE A 19 9.64 -4.92 -8.85
N LYS A 20 10.87 -5.13 -9.31
CA LYS A 20 11.41 -4.36 -10.43
C LYS A 20 10.54 -4.50 -11.68
N PRO A 21 10.25 -3.38 -12.38
CA PRO A 21 9.48 -3.43 -13.63
C PRO A 21 10.21 -4.21 -14.72
N PHE A 22 11.54 -4.19 -14.72
CA PHE A 22 12.39 -4.93 -15.64
C PHE A 22 13.32 -5.87 -14.87
N LEU A 23 13.32 -7.13 -15.30
CA LEU A 23 14.14 -8.19 -14.73
C LEU A 23 15.07 -8.74 -15.79
N THR A 24 16.38 -8.69 -15.55
CA THR A 24 17.37 -9.38 -16.37
C THR A 24 17.26 -10.89 -16.19
N GLN A 25 17.82 -11.68 -17.12
CA GLN A 25 17.81 -13.14 -17.02
C GLN A 25 18.46 -13.64 -15.72
N GLU A 26 19.58 -13.03 -15.32
CA GLU A 26 20.25 -13.32 -14.05
C GLU A 26 19.38 -13.00 -12.82
N GLU A 27 18.60 -11.91 -12.87
CA GLU A 27 17.69 -11.55 -11.78
C GLU A 27 16.53 -12.56 -11.68
N ARG A 28 16.02 -13.06 -12.81
CA ARG A 28 15.00 -14.13 -12.82
C ARG A 28 15.53 -15.43 -12.22
N GLU A 29 16.76 -15.80 -12.53
CA GLU A 29 17.42 -16.97 -11.93
C GLU A 29 17.66 -16.81 -10.43
N LYS A 30 17.94 -15.59 -9.96
CA LYS A 30 18.02 -15.31 -8.52
C LYS A 30 16.65 -15.49 -7.85
N ILE A 31 15.58 -15.03 -8.49
CA ILE A 31 14.21 -15.19 -7.99
C ILE A 31 13.79 -16.66 -7.94
N SER A 32 14.15 -17.47 -8.93
CA SER A 32 13.76 -18.90 -8.95
C SER A 32 14.35 -19.71 -7.78
N ARG A 33 15.53 -19.31 -7.28
CA ARG A 33 16.18 -19.95 -6.11
C ARG A 33 15.55 -19.57 -4.76
N LYS A 34 14.57 -18.67 -4.72
CA LYS A 34 13.94 -18.19 -3.47
C LYS A 34 13.38 -19.32 -2.61
N VAL A 35 12.70 -20.29 -3.22
CA VAL A 35 12.06 -21.40 -2.50
C VAL A 35 13.10 -22.28 -1.82
N GLU A 36 14.20 -22.57 -2.50
CA GLU A 36 15.33 -23.32 -1.95
C GLU A 36 15.97 -22.58 -0.76
N LEU A 37 16.21 -21.27 -0.91
CA LEU A 37 16.79 -20.45 0.15
C LEU A 37 15.88 -20.35 1.39
N ARG A 38 14.56 -20.26 1.20
CA ARG A 38 13.58 -20.28 2.31
C ARG A 38 13.57 -21.63 3.02
N SER A 39 13.62 -22.73 2.26
CA SER A 39 13.67 -24.09 2.83
C SER A 39 14.93 -24.28 3.68
N ARG A 40 16.09 -23.90 3.15
CA ARG A 40 17.36 -23.94 3.88
C ARG A 40 17.37 -23.04 5.12
N LEU A 41 16.73 -21.88 5.05
CA LEU A 41 16.60 -21.00 6.21
C LEU A 41 15.73 -21.66 7.30
N ALA A 42 14.59 -22.24 6.93
CA ALA A 42 13.71 -22.93 7.85
C ALA A 42 14.42 -24.09 8.56
N GLU A 43 15.17 -24.91 7.83
CA GLU A 43 15.98 -25.99 8.40
C GLU A 43 16.99 -25.49 9.44
N LEU A 44 17.73 -24.42 9.12
CA LEU A 44 18.72 -23.84 10.04
C LEU A 44 18.08 -23.25 11.30
N LEU A 45 16.91 -22.64 11.17
CA LEU A 45 16.16 -22.12 12.33
C LEU A 45 15.68 -23.27 13.23
N LEU A 46 15.26 -24.39 12.62
CA LEU A 46 14.84 -25.60 13.33
C LEU A 46 16.01 -26.28 14.05
N GLN A 47 17.20 -26.27 13.46
CA GLN A 47 18.44 -26.75 14.10
C GLN A 47 18.88 -25.87 15.28
N LEU A 48 18.65 -24.55 15.18
CA LEU A 48 18.98 -23.59 16.25
C LEU A 48 17.96 -23.59 17.39
N SER A 49 16.73 -24.00 17.14
CA SER A 49 15.67 -24.12 18.15
C SER A 49 15.62 -25.47 18.86
N ALA A 50 16.41 -26.45 18.41
CA ALA A 50 16.59 -27.70 19.13
C ALA A 50 17.30 -27.44 20.48
N PRO A 51 16.77 -27.92 21.62
CA PRO A 51 17.46 -27.76 22.89
C PRO A 51 18.82 -28.45 22.80
N GLN A 52 19.87 -27.74 23.20
CA GLN A 52 21.18 -28.37 23.39
C GLN A 52 21.00 -29.49 24.42
N GLN A 53 20.92 -30.73 23.94
CA GLN A 53 21.14 -31.89 24.78
C GLN A 53 22.55 -31.76 25.33
N GLY A 54 22.64 -31.41 26.61
CA GLY A 54 23.87 -31.52 27.38
C GLY A 54 24.40 -32.94 27.22
N GLN A 55 25.70 -33.03 26.94
CA GLN A 55 26.44 -34.27 27.08
C GLN A 55 26.21 -34.81 28.50
N GLY A 56 25.63 -36.01 28.59
CA GLY A 56 25.34 -36.67 29.84
C GLY A 56 25.00 -38.12 29.61
N THR A 57 26.06 -38.94 29.47
CA THR A 57 26.13 -40.37 29.76
C THR A 57 25.13 -41.32 29.07
N VAL A 58 25.70 -42.09 28.15
CA VAL A 58 25.23 -43.40 27.68
C VAL A 58 24.86 -44.28 28.88
N GLY A 59 23.62 -44.76 28.90
CA GLY A 59 23.15 -45.81 29.79
C GLY A 59 21.96 -46.49 29.14
N ASP A 60 22.09 -47.80 28.94
CA ASP A 60 21.15 -48.72 28.30
C ASP A 60 19.67 -48.45 28.58
N GLU A 61 18.84 -48.49 27.54
CA GLU A 61 17.51 -49.11 27.65
C GLU A 61 17.01 -49.55 26.27
N LYS A 62 17.49 -50.72 25.87
CA LYS A 62 16.92 -51.52 24.78
C LYS A 62 15.99 -52.56 25.41
N GLU A 63 14.85 -52.16 25.95
CA GLU A 63 13.75 -53.08 26.25
C GLU A 63 12.37 -52.41 26.15
N ARG A 64 11.44 -53.18 25.58
CA ARG A 64 9.97 -53.01 25.61
C ARG A 64 9.32 -51.95 24.71
N MET A 65 9.26 -52.32 23.43
CA MET A 65 8.02 -52.16 22.66
C MET A 65 7.18 -53.45 22.83
N LYS A 66 6.03 -53.37 23.52
CA LYS A 66 4.79 -54.17 23.35
C LYS A 66 3.92 -54.16 24.62
N ARG A 67 2.59 -54.07 24.41
CA ARG A 67 1.43 -54.02 25.33
C ARG A 67 1.00 -52.59 25.63
N GLN A 68 -0.24 -52.14 25.41
CA GLN A 68 -1.53 -52.84 25.26
C GLN A 68 -2.49 -51.96 24.45
N VAL A 69 -3.32 -52.64 23.65
CA VAL A 69 -4.55 -52.15 23.02
C VAL A 69 -5.71 -52.52 23.94
N GLU A 70 -6.72 -51.63 23.98
CA GLU A 70 -8.12 -51.80 24.44
C GLU A 70 -8.36 -52.18 25.92
N ASP A 71 -9.14 -51.36 26.65
CA ASP A 71 -10.55 -51.69 26.88
C ASP A 71 -11.40 -50.53 27.45
N SER A 72 -12.63 -50.48 26.92
CA SER A 72 -13.92 -50.17 27.56
C SER A 72 -14.38 -48.76 27.99
N LEU A 73 -15.57 -48.45 27.44
CA LEU A 73 -16.57 -47.44 27.81
C LEU A 73 -17.40 -47.87 29.04
N GLU A 74 -17.90 -46.91 29.83
CA GLU A 74 -19.26 -46.82 30.44
C GLU A 74 -19.34 -45.51 31.26
N VAL A 75 -20.09 -44.45 30.86
CA VAL A 75 -21.52 -44.07 31.08
C VAL A 75 -21.95 -43.87 32.56
N VAL A 76 -22.74 -42.79 32.80
CA VAL A 76 -23.67 -42.46 33.93
C VAL A 76 -23.07 -41.51 35.00
N VAL A 77 -23.67 -40.40 35.50
CA VAL A 77 -24.91 -39.59 35.29
C VAL A 77 -24.79 -38.28 36.13
N SER A 78 -25.46 -37.21 35.68
CA SER A 78 -26.03 -36.02 36.37
C SER A 78 -25.46 -35.45 37.68
N GLN A 79 -25.31 -34.11 37.74
CA GLN A 79 -26.27 -33.20 38.43
C GLN A 79 -25.83 -31.72 38.33
N SER A 80 -26.74 -30.85 37.87
CA SER A 80 -26.81 -29.41 38.14
C SER A 80 -27.61 -29.19 39.45
N PRO A 81 -27.60 -28.03 40.18
CA PRO A 81 -28.18 -26.73 39.74
C PRO A 81 -27.60 -25.49 40.52
N PRO A 82 -28.27 -24.30 40.66
CA PRO A 82 -29.07 -23.50 39.73
C PRO A 82 -28.64 -22.01 39.63
N ALA A 83 -29.23 -21.33 38.64
CA ALA A 83 -29.32 -19.88 38.49
C ALA A 83 -30.38 -19.24 39.43
N LYS A 84 -30.25 -17.93 39.69
CA LYS A 84 -31.31 -17.05 40.22
C LYS A 84 -31.45 -15.80 39.33
N VAL A 85 -32.70 -15.46 39.00
CA VAL A 85 -33.16 -14.22 38.35
C VAL A 85 -34.16 -13.52 39.32
N PRO A 86 -34.76 -12.36 39.00
CA PRO A 86 -34.43 -11.01 39.47
C PRO A 86 -35.45 -10.45 40.49
N ARG A 87 -35.23 -9.23 40.98
CA ARG A 87 -36.26 -8.43 41.66
C ARG A 87 -36.33 -7.01 41.09
N GLU A 88 -37.52 -6.65 40.66
CA GLU A 88 -37.99 -5.28 40.37
C GLU A 88 -38.49 -4.58 41.63
N SER A 89 -38.31 -3.25 41.65
CA SER A 89 -39.15 -2.20 42.26
C SER A 89 -38.32 -0.90 42.17
N SER A 90 -38.78 0.32 41.91
CA SER A 90 -40.08 0.92 41.64
C SER A 90 -39.79 2.44 41.48
N ASP A 91 -40.52 3.10 40.58
CA ASP A 91 -40.71 4.55 40.38
C ASP A 91 -40.27 5.55 41.48
N ARG A 92 -39.64 6.67 41.05
CA ARG A 92 -40.14 8.05 41.27
C ARG A 92 -39.34 9.13 40.49
N VAL A 93 -40.10 10.10 39.98
CA VAL A 93 -39.80 11.25 39.09
C VAL A 93 -39.45 12.52 39.92
N PRO A 94 -38.85 13.60 39.34
CA PRO A 94 -37.81 14.42 39.97
C PRO A 94 -38.30 15.75 40.57
N SER A 95 -37.42 16.43 41.31
CA SER A 95 -37.64 17.80 41.78
C SER A 95 -36.41 18.71 41.59
N GLN A 96 -36.72 19.97 41.28
CA GLN A 96 -35.91 21.03 40.70
C GLN A 96 -34.96 21.78 41.67
N ARG A 97 -34.00 22.48 41.04
CA ARG A 97 -33.40 23.80 41.38
C ARG A 97 -32.49 23.94 42.61
N ARG A 98 -31.24 24.33 42.37
CA ARG A 98 -30.80 25.75 42.51
C ARG A 98 -29.39 25.99 41.95
N GLU A 99 -29.28 27.04 41.15
CA GLU A 99 -28.04 27.72 40.76
C GLU A 99 -27.43 28.45 41.96
N VAL A 100 -26.11 28.36 42.16
CA VAL A 100 -25.27 29.41 42.76
C VAL A 100 -23.86 29.31 42.16
N ALA A 101 -23.31 30.43 41.72
CA ALA A 101 -21.89 30.68 41.44
C ALA A 101 -21.52 32.05 42.06
N PRO A 102 -20.25 32.50 42.12
CA PRO A 102 -18.96 31.79 42.21
C PRO A 102 -18.10 32.28 43.39
N GLY A 103 -17.03 31.56 43.73
CA GLY A 103 -15.97 32.03 44.64
C GLY A 103 -14.62 31.38 44.31
N TYR A 104 -13.63 32.19 43.97
CA TYR A 104 -12.20 31.84 43.82
C TYR A 104 -11.44 32.24 45.10
N PRO A 105 -10.15 31.90 45.30
CA PRO A 105 -9.34 30.78 44.79
C PRO A 105 -8.61 30.02 45.93
N ALA A 106 -8.02 28.85 45.64
CA ALA A 106 -6.85 28.35 46.38
C ALA A 106 -6.03 27.40 45.51
N GLU A 107 -4.79 27.79 45.27
CA GLU A 107 -3.75 26.96 44.66
C GLU A 107 -3.42 25.76 45.58
N SER A 108 -3.24 24.57 45.01
CA SER A 108 -2.02 23.77 45.21
C SER A 108 -2.08 22.41 44.49
N GLN A 109 -0.90 22.03 43.98
CA GLN A 109 -0.40 20.68 43.67
C GLN A 109 -0.71 20.05 42.30
N THR A 110 0.10 20.47 41.33
CA THR A 110 0.88 19.62 40.40
C THR A 110 0.26 18.27 40.02
N GLY A 111 -0.47 18.28 38.91
CA GLY A 111 -0.94 17.08 38.22
C GLY A 111 0.20 16.34 37.52
N THR A 112 0.22 15.03 37.71
CA THR A 112 0.60 14.08 36.67
C THR A 112 -0.70 13.59 36.04
N SER A 113 -1.24 14.38 35.11
CA SER A 113 -2.32 13.88 34.25
C SER A 113 -1.68 12.96 33.23
N GLU A 114 -1.83 11.64 33.40
CA GLU A 114 -1.76 10.70 32.28
C GLU A 114 -2.56 11.29 31.11
N PRO A 115 -2.05 11.24 29.86
CA PRO A 115 -2.78 11.81 28.74
C PRO A 115 -4.12 11.08 28.62
N GLN A 116 -5.21 11.74 28.97
CA GLN A 116 -6.55 11.20 28.77
C GLN A 116 -6.76 11.01 27.27
N GLU A 117 -6.65 9.77 26.81
CA GLU A 117 -6.90 9.41 25.42
C GLU A 117 -8.31 9.81 25.01
N ASP A 118 -8.45 10.34 23.78
CA ASP A 118 -9.73 10.79 23.24
C ASP A 118 -10.76 9.64 23.26
N PRO A 119 -11.89 9.77 23.96
CA PRO A 119 -12.89 8.70 24.07
C PRO A 119 -13.43 8.24 22.71
N LYS A 120 -13.44 9.12 21.69
CA LYS A 120 -13.83 8.73 20.33
C LYS A 120 -12.83 7.79 19.68
N HIS A 121 -11.54 8.02 19.92
CA HIS A 121 -10.47 7.14 19.43
C HIS A 121 -10.61 5.75 20.03
N ASN A 122 -10.87 5.66 21.33
CA ASN A 122 -10.96 4.38 22.03
C ASN A 122 -12.21 3.59 21.63
N CYS A 123 -13.34 4.25 21.42
CA CYS A 123 -14.53 3.63 20.84
C CYS A 123 -14.30 3.10 19.41
N LEU A 124 -13.64 3.91 18.56
CA LEU A 124 -13.29 3.49 17.21
C LEU A 124 -12.33 2.30 17.23
N ARG A 125 -11.32 2.34 18.10
CA ARG A 125 -10.35 1.27 18.26
C ARG A 125 -11.00 -0.03 18.70
N ALA A 126 -11.86 0.01 19.72
CA ALA A 126 -12.59 -1.16 20.21
C ALA A 126 -13.47 -1.79 19.11
N SER A 127 -14.07 -0.98 18.22
CA SER A 127 -14.84 -1.52 17.09
C SER A 127 -13.97 -2.25 16.08
N TRP A 128 -12.72 -1.80 15.88
CA TRP A 128 -11.75 -2.44 15.01
C TRP A 128 -11.09 -3.68 15.62
N GLU A 129 -10.91 -3.75 16.95
CA GLU A 129 -10.39 -4.94 17.63
C GLU A 129 -11.32 -6.15 17.48
N GLY A 130 -12.64 -5.91 17.44
CA GLY A 130 -13.63 -6.93 17.15
C GLY A 130 -13.79 -7.26 15.66
N ALA A 131 -13.16 -6.49 14.76
CA ALA A 131 -13.36 -6.63 13.33
C ALA A 131 -12.73 -7.93 12.80
N ARG A 132 -13.44 -8.55 11.86
CA ARG A 132 -13.03 -9.77 11.18
C ARG A 132 -13.20 -9.61 9.70
N PHE A 133 -12.30 -10.22 8.94
CA PHE A 133 -12.30 -10.17 7.49
C PHE A 133 -12.33 -11.57 6.91
N ARG A 134 -13.24 -11.77 5.95
CA ARG A 134 -13.20 -12.94 5.07
C ARG A 134 -12.37 -12.60 3.85
N LEU A 135 -11.42 -13.47 3.55
CA LEU A 135 -10.56 -13.35 2.39
C LEU A 135 -11.10 -14.25 1.28
N ARG A 136 -11.11 -13.73 0.05
CA ARG A 136 -11.41 -14.51 -1.15
C ARG A 136 -10.33 -14.25 -2.19
N LEU A 137 -9.62 -15.30 -2.56
CA LEU A 137 -8.59 -15.25 -3.59
C LEU A 137 -9.25 -15.22 -4.97
N LEU A 138 -8.75 -14.35 -5.85
CA LEU A 138 -9.11 -14.26 -7.25
C LEU A 138 -7.95 -14.83 -8.09
N GLU A 139 -8.04 -16.12 -8.41
CA GLU A 139 -7.00 -16.83 -9.16
C GLU A 139 -7.17 -16.63 -10.68
N GLY A 140 -6.08 -16.28 -11.38
CA GLY A 140 -6.07 -16.27 -12.85
C GLY A 140 -5.03 -15.37 -13.51
N HIS A 141 -4.44 -14.40 -12.79
CA HIS A 141 -3.24 -13.71 -13.27
C HIS A 141 -2.01 -14.62 -13.18
N SER A 142 -1.12 -14.53 -14.18
CA SER A 142 0.10 -15.36 -14.24
C SER A 142 1.36 -14.63 -13.76
N ASP A 143 1.24 -13.35 -13.41
CA ASP A 143 2.32 -12.52 -12.89
C ASP A 143 1.74 -11.48 -11.89
N ILE A 144 2.60 -10.61 -11.35
CA ILE A 144 2.31 -9.61 -10.34
C ILE A 144 1.21 -8.65 -10.80
N VAL A 145 0.16 -8.56 -9.99
CA VAL A 145 -0.87 -7.52 -10.09
C VAL A 145 -0.29 -6.21 -9.59
N THR A 146 -0.23 -5.22 -10.48
CA THR A 146 0.40 -3.92 -10.26
C THR A 146 -0.60 -2.85 -9.84
N CYS A 147 -1.85 -2.98 -10.29
CA CYS A 147 -2.91 -2.00 -10.00
C CYS A 147 -4.28 -2.67 -9.95
N VAL A 148 -5.18 -2.05 -9.19
CA VAL A 148 -6.54 -2.56 -8.97
C VAL A 148 -7.51 -1.39 -8.79
N VAL A 149 -8.71 -1.52 -9.34
CA VAL A 149 -9.82 -0.58 -9.16
C VAL A 149 -11.12 -1.35 -8.90
N ALA A 150 -11.99 -0.79 -8.07
CA ALA A 150 -13.30 -1.36 -7.78
C ALA A 150 -14.38 -0.51 -8.46
N VAL A 151 -15.35 -1.18 -9.10
CA VAL A 151 -16.50 -0.56 -9.74
C VAL A 151 -17.73 -1.38 -9.37
N ASP A 152 -18.58 -0.82 -8.51
CA ASP A 152 -19.76 -1.51 -7.98
C ASP A 152 -19.43 -2.88 -7.33
N ASN A 153 -19.89 -3.98 -7.94
CA ASN A 153 -19.60 -5.36 -7.52
C ASN A 153 -18.47 -6.01 -8.32
N LEU A 154 -17.80 -5.24 -9.17
CA LEU A 154 -16.69 -5.67 -9.99
C LEU A 154 -15.37 -5.18 -9.41
N VAL A 155 -14.35 -6.00 -9.60
CA VAL A 155 -12.95 -5.63 -9.39
C VAL A 155 -12.27 -5.74 -10.73
N ILE A 156 -11.51 -4.73 -11.10
CA ILE A 156 -10.67 -4.77 -12.30
C ILE A 156 -9.21 -4.73 -11.86
N SER A 157 -8.41 -5.67 -12.36
CA SER A 157 -7.00 -5.80 -12.02
C SER A 157 -6.13 -5.76 -13.26
N GLY A 158 -4.94 -5.18 -13.11
CA GLY A 158 -3.95 -5.03 -14.17
C GLY A 158 -2.65 -5.67 -13.69
N SER A 159 -2.01 -6.42 -14.57
CA SER A 159 -0.84 -7.23 -14.21
C SER A 159 0.32 -7.06 -15.20
N ARG A 160 1.50 -7.47 -14.75
CA ARG A 160 2.69 -7.63 -15.60
C ARG A 160 2.52 -8.70 -16.67
N ASP A 161 1.52 -9.57 -16.54
CA ASP A 161 1.15 -10.55 -17.58
C ASP A 161 0.48 -9.93 -18.82
N THR A 162 0.49 -8.59 -18.92
CA THR A 162 -0.04 -7.78 -20.02
C THR A 162 -1.57 -7.80 -20.16
N THR A 163 -2.28 -8.41 -19.20
CA THR A 163 -3.73 -8.48 -19.21
C THR A 163 -4.37 -7.56 -18.18
N VAL A 164 -5.58 -7.11 -18.51
CA VAL A 164 -6.52 -6.53 -17.55
C VAL A 164 -7.66 -7.51 -17.36
N LYS A 165 -7.95 -7.93 -16.14
CA LYS A 165 -9.03 -8.88 -15.83
C LYS A 165 -10.15 -8.22 -15.05
N VAL A 166 -11.38 -8.63 -15.33
CA VAL A 166 -12.59 -8.17 -14.63
C VAL A 166 -13.15 -9.33 -13.84
N TRP A 167 -13.39 -9.11 -12.56
CA TRP A 167 -13.81 -10.11 -11.59
C TRP A 167 -15.14 -9.73 -10.98
N HIS A 168 -16.02 -10.71 -10.83
CA HIS A 168 -17.24 -10.52 -10.06
C HIS A 168 -16.99 -10.91 -8.60
N VAL A 169 -17.06 -9.93 -7.70
CA VAL A 169 -16.69 -10.10 -6.29
C VAL A 169 -17.56 -11.15 -5.56
N PRO A 170 -18.91 -11.13 -5.68
CA PRO A 170 -19.74 -12.10 -4.97
C PRO A 170 -19.45 -13.57 -5.30
N THR A 171 -19.09 -13.87 -6.54
CA THR A 171 -18.81 -15.24 -7.02
C THR A 171 -17.33 -15.57 -7.08
N ALA A 172 -16.44 -14.60 -6.83
CA ALA A 172 -14.99 -14.73 -6.99
C ALA A 172 -14.58 -15.30 -8.36
N SER A 173 -15.33 -14.95 -9.43
CA SER A 173 -15.12 -15.50 -10.76
C SER A 173 -14.63 -14.44 -11.74
N GLU A 174 -13.69 -14.84 -12.60
CA GLU A 174 -13.29 -14.04 -13.75
C GLU A 174 -14.47 -13.91 -14.73
N GLN A 175 -14.85 -12.68 -15.05
CA GLN A 175 -15.89 -12.38 -16.03
C GLN A 175 -15.31 -12.09 -17.40
N ARG A 176 -14.19 -11.38 -17.45
CA ARG A 176 -13.54 -10.96 -18.70
C ARG A 176 -12.03 -10.92 -18.55
N ASN A 177 -11.36 -11.26 -19.65
CA ASN A 177 -9.96 -10.98 -19.90
C ASN A 177 -9.84 -9.94 -21.03
N LEU A 178 -9.48 -8.71 -20.67
CA LEU A 178 -9.29 -7.58 -21.58
C LEU A 178 -7.84 -7.61 -22.10
N GLY A 179 -7.55 -8.58 -22.95
CA GLY A 179 -6.26 -8.72 -23.61
C GLY A 179 -6.05 -7.66 -24.69
N GLY A 180 -4.80 -7.29 -24.95
CA GLY A 180 -4.44 -6.41 -26.07
C GLY A 180 -3.24 -5.48 -25.82
N HIS A 181 -2.77 -5.37 -24.58
CA HIS A 181 -1.47 -4.76 -24.30
C HIS A 181 -0.34 -5.75 -24.61
N SER A 182 0.80 -5.21 -25.08
CA SER A 182 2.03 -5.98 -25.35
C SER A 182 3.08 -5.81 -24.24
N GLY A 183 2.78 -4.99 -23.23
CA GLY A 183 3.59 -4.74 -22.05
C GLY A 183 2.77 -4.84 -20.77
N GLY A 184 3.46 -4.92 -19.64
CA GLY A 184 2.83 -4.96 -18.32
C GLY A 184 2.01 -3.71 -18.01
N ILE A 185 0.84 -3.91 -17.40
CA ILE A 185 -0.04 -2.83 -16.98
C ILE A 185 0.59 -2.14 -15.76
N THR A 186 0.56 -0.81 -15.71
CA THR A 186 1.13 0.00 -14.62
C THR A 186 0.09 0.87 -13.93
N GLY A 187 -1.02 1.18 -14.60
CA GLY A 187 -2.10 1.96 -14.02
C GLY A 187 -3.46 1.52 -14.53
N LEU A 188 -4.47 1.60 -13.65
CA LEU A 188 -5.86 1.31 -13.94
C LEU A 188 -6.77 2.33 -13.28
N LEU A 189 -7.80 2.75 -14.01
CA LEU A 189 -8.78 3.72 -13.54
C LEU A 189 -10.18 3.41 -14.07
N ALA A 190 -11.18 3.77 -13.28
CA ALA A 190 -12.57 3.81 -13.69
C ALA A 190 -13.05 5.27 -13.60
N PRO A 191 -13.38 5.92 -14.73
CA PRO A 191 -13.87 7.29 -14.72
C PRO A 191 -15.30 7.35 -14.16
N LEU A 192 -15.72 8.54 -13.72
CA LEU A 192 -17.05 8.70 -13.13
C LEU A 192 -18.15 8.45 -14.19
N PRO A 193 -19.37 8.04 -13.78
CA PRO A 193 -20.46 7.69 -14.70
C PRO A 193 -20.86 8.79 -15.70
N GLU A 194 -20.61 10.06 -15.37
CA GLU A 194 -20.84 11.18 -16.29
C GLU A 194 -19.88 11.16 -17.49
N TYR A 195 -18.58 10.95 -17.25
CA TYR A 195 -17.57 10.81 -18.31
C TYR A 195 -17.82 9.57 -19.16
N CYS A 196 -18.24 8.47 -18.53
CA CYS A 196 -18.67 7.27 -19.23
C CYS A 196 -19.85 7.56 -20.16
N ARG A 197 -20.90 8.24 -19.67
CA ARG A 197 -22.06 8.62 -20.51
C ARG A 197 -21.68 9.46 -21.71
N ARG A 198 -20.79 10.45 -21.55
CA ARG A 198 -20.32 11.30 -22.66
C ARG A 198 -19.58 10.49 -23.72
N LEU A 199 -18.66 9.63 -23.31
CA LEU A 199 -17.93 8.76 -24.24
C LEU A 199 -18.86 7.74 -24.90
N ALA A 200 -19.76 7.11 -24.13
CA ALA A 200 -20.75 6.17 -24.67
C ALA A 200 -21.62 6.82 -25.74
N LYS A 201 -22.10 8.05 -25.50
CA LYS A 201 -22.87 8.82 -26.47
C LYS A 201 -22.05 9.12 -27.75
N SER A 202 -20.78 9.52 -27.60
CA SER A 202 -19.88 9.75 -28.73
C SER A 202 -19.65 8.48 -29.56
N LEU A 203 -19.57 7.32 -28.90
CA LEU A 203 -19.37 6.01 -29.53
C LEU A 203 -20.68 5.32 -29.96
N SER A 204 -21.85 5.95 -29.79
CA SER A 204 -23.16 5.34 -30.04
C SER A 204 -23.39 4.02 -29.29
N LEU A 205 -22.88 3.94 -28.06
CA LEU A 205 -23.07 2.82 -27.13
C LEU A 205 -24.22 3.08 -26.14
N ASN A 206 -24.53 2.08 -25.33
CA ASN A 206 -25.50 2.23 -24.24
C ASN A 206 -25.04 3.30 -23.23
N GLU A 207 -25.91 4.21 -22.81
CA GLU A 207 -25.57 5.25 -21.81
C GLU A 207 -25.20 4.68 -20.44
N ARG A 208 -25.54 3.42 -20.15
CA ARG A 208 -25.10 2.70 -18.94
C ARG A 208 -23.74 2.02 -19.11
N GLU A 209 -23.10 2.14 -20.26
CA GLU A 209 -21.76 1.59 -20.47
C GLU A 209 -20.78 2.23 -19.50
N GLN A 210 -20.00 1.38 -18.84
CA GLN A 210 -18.89 1.82 -18.01
C GLN A 210 -17.58 1.53 -18.74
N PHE A 211 -16.58 2.39 -18.53
CA PHE A 211 -15.28 2.24 -19.15
C PHE A 211 -14.19 2.01 -18.11
N VAL A 212 -13.11 1.37 -18.53
CA VAL A 212 -11.87 1.28 -17.77
C VAL A 212 -10.74 1.82 -18.63
N LEU A 213 -9.85 2.59 -18.02
CA LEU A 213 -8.59 3.01 -18.62
C LEU A 213 -7.46 2.14 -18.08
N SER A 214 -6.59 1.67 -18.96
CA SER A 214 -5.34 1.01 -18.60
C SER A 214 -4.16 1.73 -19.23
N GLY A 215 -3.12 1.95 -18.43
CA GLY A 215 -1.82 2.45 -18.87
C GLY A 215 -0.79 1.33 -18.77
N SER A 216 0.09 1.25 -19.76
CA SER A 216 1.06 0.16 -19.87
C SER A 216 2.45 0.67 -20.26
N VAL A 217 3.46 -0.15 -19.94
CA VAL A 217 4.82 0.06 -20.42
C VAL A 217 4.97 -0.10 -21.94
N ASP A 218 3.92 -0.57 -22.65
CA ASP A 218 3.88 -0.58 -24.11
C ASP A 218 3.62 0.79 -24.76
N CYS A 219 3.72 1.87 -23.98
CA CYS A 219 3.47 3.25 -24.40
C CYS A 219 2.03 3.50 -24.89
N THR A 220 1.06 2.70 -24.44
CA THR A 220 -0.35 2.91 -24.79
C THR A 220 -1.26 3.08 -23.58
N ILE A 221 -2.23 3.98 -23.72
CA ILE A 221 -3.43 4.02 -22.89
C ILE A 221 -4.53 3.32 -23.69
N LYS A 222 -5.18 2.33 -23.10
CA LYS A 222 -6.37 1.69 -23.70
C LYS A 222 -7.61 2.01 -22.89
N ILE A 223 -8.71 2.20 -23.60
CA ILE A 223 -10.04 2.41 -23.02
C ILE A 223 -10.90 1.23 -23.43
N TRP A 224 -11.47 0.57 -22.43
CA TRP A 224 -12.23 -0.67 -22.59
C TRP A 224 -13.69 -0.43 -22.22
N ALA A 225 -14.60 -0.89 -23.07
CA ALA A 225 -16.02 -0.98 -22.74
C ALA A 225 -16.26 -2.23 -21.88
N LEU A 226 -16.66 -2.05 -20.62
CA LEU A 226 -16.77 -3.16 -19.65
C LEU A 226 -17.82 -4.21 -20.04
N SER A 227 -18.93 -3.81 -20.67
CA SER A 227 -20.00 -4.75 -21.01
C SER A 227 -19.57 -5.73 -22.11
N SER A 228 -18.88 -5.22 -23.13
CA SER A 228 -18.42 -5.98 -24.30
C SER A 228 -17.06 -6.64 -24.07
N GLY A 229 -16.21 -6.02 -23.25
CA GLY A 229 -14.79 -6.36 -23.10
C GLY A 229 -13.92 -5.87 -24.26
N CYS A 230 -14.44 -5.04 -25.16
CA CYS A 230 -13.71 -4.56 -26.32
C CYS A 230 -12.90 -3.30 -26.00
N CYS A 231 -11.71 -3.20 -26.59
CA CYS A 231 -10.94 -1.96 -26.63
C CYS A 231 -11.62 -0.97 -27.61
N VAL A 232 -12.17 0.12 -27.10
CA VAL A 232 -12.86 1.14 -27.91
C VAL A 232 -11.93 2.24 -28.39
N LYS A 233 -10.87 2.53 -27.64
CA LYS A 233 -9.84 3.53 -27.99
C LYS A 233 -8.48 3.06 -27.52
N SER A 234 -7.45 3.43 -28.29
CA SER A 234 -6.05 3.23 -27.94
C SER A 234 -5.30 4.52 -28.26
N ILE A 235 -4.61 5.07 -27.27
CA ILE A 235 -3.85 6.31 -27.36
C ILE A 235 -2.38 5.95 -27.20
N TYR A 236 -1.52 6.45 -28.08
CA TYR A 236 -0.07 6.22 -28.01
C TYR A 236 0.61 7.41 -27.33
N THR A 237 1.36 7.16 -26.27
CA THR A 237 1.96 8.20 -25.39
C THR A 237 3.44 8.45 -25.67
N PHE A 238 4.04 7.79 -26.67
CA PHE A 238 5.47 7.80 -27.01
C PHE A 238 6.43 7.30 -25.91
N ASN A 239 6.16 7.58 -24.65
CA ASN A 239 6.91 7.11 -23.49
C ASN A 239 6.16 5.97 -22.79
N ALA A 240 6.91 5.07 -22.16
CA ALA A 240 6.35 4.02 -21.31
C ALA A 240 5.60 4.66 -20.13
N ILE A 241 4.40 4.15 -19.84
CA ILE A 241 3.57 4.69 -18.77
C ILE A 241 3.97 4.01 -17.46
N SER A 242 4.40 4.79 -16.48
CA SER A 242 4.75 4.32 -15.14
C SER A 242 3.65 4.60 -14.11
N ALA A 243 2.81 5.62 -14.34
CA ALA A 243 1.68 5.96 -13.51
C ALA A 243 0.52 6.53 -14.36
N LEU A 244 -0.72 6.33 -13.90
CA LEU A 244 -1.93 6.81 -14.58
C LEU A 244 -2.90 7.39 -13.56
N CYS A 245 -3.49 8.55 -13.85
CA CYS A 245 -4.52 9.19 -13.04
C CYS A 245 -5.60 9.84 -13.92
N PHE A 246 -6.82 10.00 -13.40
CA PHE A 246 -7.89 10.72 -14.06
C PHE A 246 -8.31 11.89 -13.17
N VAL A 247 -8.29 13.11 -13.69
CA VAL A 247 -8.75 14.29 -12.97
C VAL A 247 -10.15 14.63 -13.45
N PRO A 248 -11.19 14.54 -12.60
CA PRO A 248 -12.57 14.74 -12.99
C PRO A 248 -12.97 16.22 -13.02
N ASP A 249 -12.07 17.11 -13.42
CA ASP A 249 -12.32 18.55 -13.51
C ASP A 249 -12.65 18.99 -14.94
N GLY A 250 -13.70 19.80 -15.11
CA GLY A 250 -14.19 20.27 -16.41
C GLY A 250 -14.48 19.15 -17.41
N GLU A 251 -13.71 19.13 -18.52
CA GLU A 251 -13.86 18.13 -19.59
C GLU A 251 -13.28 16.76 -19.25
N GLY A 252 -12.57 16.63 -18.13
CA GLY A 252 -11.90 15.40 -17.72
C GLY A 252 -10.54 15.25 -18.38
N LEU A 253 -9.54 14.93 -17.56
CA LEU A 253 -8.16 14.82 -18.00
C LEU A 253 -7.59 13.45 -17.64
N ILE A 254 -6.99 12.78 -18.62
CA ILE A 254 -6.14 11.62 -18.37
C ILE A 254 -4.72 12.13 -18.17
N VAL A 255 -4.08 11.76 -17.06
CA VAL A 255 -2.71 12.15 -16.75
C VAL A 255 -1.84 10.91 -16.68
N THR A 256 -0.74 10.92 -17.43
CA THR A 256 0.26 9.85 -17.45
C THR A 256 1.59 10.34 -16.90
N GLY A 257 2.26 9.47 -16.14
CA GLY A 257 3.64 9.64 -15.71
C GLY A 257 4.55 8.72 -16.52
N SER A 258 5.76 9.18 -16.83
CA SER A 258 6.77 8.39 -17.53
C SER A 258 7.95 8.00 -16.62
N ASP A 259 8.71 7.00 -17.08
CA ASP A 259 10.00 6.59 -16.51
C ASP A 259 11.06 7.70 -16.53
N GLY A 260 11.01 8.58 -17.53
CA GLY A 260 11.84 9.77 -17.64
C GLY A 260 11.27 11.01 -16.94
N GLY A 261 10.41 10.87 -15.92
CA GLY A 261 9.94 11.99 -15.10
C GLY A 261 9.01 12.99 -15.79
N LYS A 262 8.48 12.66 -16.97
CA LYS A 262 7.48 13.49 -17.65
C LYS A 262 6.08 13.20 -17.11
N VAL A 263 5.29 14.26 -17.00
CA VAL A 263 3.85 14.22 -16.76
C VAL A 263 3.17 14.74 -18.02
N GLU A 264 2.32 13.91 -18.61
CA GLU A 264 1.61 14.21 -19.86
C GLU A 264 0.11 14.20 -19.60
N VAL A 265 -0.58 15.15 -20.21
CA VAL A 265 -2.02 15.39 -20.00
C VAL A 265 -2.74 15.22 -21.32
N TRP A 266 -3.81 14.44 -21.29
CA TRP A 266 -4.63 14.11 -22.45
C TRP A 266 -6.08 14.48 -22.16
N SER A 267 -6.73 15.09 -23.15
CA SER A 267 -8.15 15.42 -23.08
C SER A 267 -8.99 14.14 -23.16
N TRP A 268 -9.97 13.98 -22.26
CA TRP A 268 -10.88 12.84 -22.29
C TRP A 268 -11.79 12.85 -23.52
N ASP A 269 -12.22 14.02 -24.01
CA ASP A 269 -13.19 14.08 -25.10
C ASP A 269 -12.52 13.94 -26.47
N THR A 270 -11.34 14.54 -26.65
CA THR A 270 -10.62 14.51 -27.94
C THR A 270 -9.59 13.39 -28.04
N MET A 271 -9.14 12.84 -26.89
CA MET A 271 -8.05 11.87 -26.80
C MET A 271 -6.70 12.41 -27.31
N GLU A 272 -6.55 13.72 -27.38
CA GLU A 272 -5.33 14.40 -27.83
C GLU A 272 -4.49 14.85 -26.63
N ASN A 273 -3.17 14.92 -26.84
CA ASN A 273 -2.25 15.47 -25.86
C ASN A 273 -2.44 16.98 -25.75
N CYS A 274 -2.71 17.45 -24.53
CA CYS A 274 -2.89 18.86 -24.22
C CYS A 274 -1.62 19.50 -23.65
N GLN A 275 -0.80 18.72 -22.94
CA GLN A 275 0.37 19.22 -22.24
C GLN A 275 1.39 18.11 -21.99
N SER A 276 2.67 18.44 -22.06
CA SER A 276 3.78 17.56 -21.68
C SER A 276 4.79 18.38 -20.86
N ILE A 277 5.05 17.95 -19.62
CA ILE A 277 5.86 18.69 -18.65
C ILE A 277 6.91 17.73 -18.07
N LYS A 278 8.19 18.12 -18.10
CA LYS A 278 9.23 17.45 -17.32
C LYS A 278 9.10 17.92 -15.87
N ALA A 279 8.44 17.10 -15.05
CA ALA A 279 8.05 17.46 -13.68
C ALA A 279 9.08 17.00 -12.63
N HIS A 280 9.79 15.92 -12.93
CA HIS A 280 10.72 15.25 -12.03
C HIS A 280 11.97 14.83 -12.80
N GLU A 281 13.11 14.62 -12.13
CA GLU A 281 14.34 14.16 -12.79
C GLU A 281 14.30 12.66 -13.06
N ASP A 282 13.72 11.88 -12.15
CA ASP A 282 13.51 10.42 -12.25
C ASP A 282 12.03 10.04 -12.48
N SER A 283 11.77 8.74 -12.67
CA SER A 283 10.48 8.11 -12.96
C SER A 283 9.34 8.60 -12.08
N VAL A 284 8.21 8.97 -12.69
CA VAL A 284 6.96 9.28 -11.99
C VAL A 284 6.33 7.97 -11.54
N THR A 285 6.45 7.61 -10.26
CA THR A 285 5.99 6.31 -9.75
C THR A 285 4.53 6.32 -9.29
N SER A 286 3.96 7.50 -9.04
CA SER A 286 2.56 7.61 -8.63
C SER A 286 1.92 8.92 -9.07
N LEU A 287 0.64 8.82 -9.40
CA LEU A 287 -0.25 9.94 -9.68
C LEU A 287 -1.55 9.71 -8.93
N GLN A 288 -2.05 10.75 -8.26
CA GLN A 288 -3.33 10.73 -7.54
C GLN A 288 -4.04 12.07 -7.67
N SER A 289 -5.35 12.04 -7.90
CA SER A 289 -6.19 13.23 -7.94
C SER A 289 -7.01 13.37 -6.66
N HIS A 290 -7.19 14.59 -6.19
CA HIS A 290 -8.13 14.90 -5.11
C HIS A 290 -8.87 16.19 -5.44
N GLY A 291 -10.05 16.05 -6.07
CA GLY A 291 -10.78 17.16 -6.65
C GLY A 291 -10.03 17.78 -7.83
N PRO A 292 -9.83 19.11 -7.89
CA PRO A 292 -9.08 19.77 -8.96
C PRO A 292 -7.56 19.62 -8.80
N LEU A 293 -7.09 19.08 -7.67
CA LEU A 293 -5.66 18.92 -7.42
C LEU A 293 -5.17 17.57 -7.95
N LEU A 294 -3.98 17.59 -8.52
CA LEU A 294 -3.21 16.41 -8.89
C LEU A 294 -1.91 16.39 -8.10
N PHE A 295 -1.51 15.22 -7.63
CA PHE A 295 -0.26 14.97 -6.95
C PHE A 295 0.56 13.98 -7.78
N SER A 296 1.83 14.32 -8.05
CA SER A 296 2.78 13.43 -8.72
C SER A 296 3.96 13.14 -7.81
N GLY A 297 4.29 11.86 -7.65
CA GLY A 297 5.42 11.38 -6.86
C GLY A 297 6.45 10.72 -7.76
N SER A 298 7.73 10.97 -7.47
CA SER A 298 8.85 10.41 -8.23
C SER A 298 9.71 9.45 -7.42
N ALA A 299 10.40 8.55 -8.13
CA ALA A 299 11.39 7.65 -7.58
C ALA A 299 12.59 8.36 -6.92
N GLU A 300 12.82 9.63 -7.26
CA GLU A 300 13.83 10.46 -6.59
C GLU A 300 13.40 10.89 -5.17
N GLY A 301 12.11 10.72 -4.82
CA GLY A 301 11.52 11.16 -3.57
C GLY A 301 10.82 12.52 -3.66
N GLY A 302 10.81 13.16 -4.83
CA GLY A 302 10.12 14.42 -5.08
C GLY A 302 8.60 14.27 -5.14
N VAL A 303 7.88 15.30 -4.69
CA VAL A 303 6.42 15.40 -4.80
C VAL A 303 6.05 16.76 -5.39
N SER A 304 5.27 16.74 -6.48
CA SER A 304 4.76 17.96 -7.12
C SER A 304 3.24 18.00 -7.02
N VAL A 305 2.70 19.19 -6.73
CA VAL A 305 1.27 19.46 -6.62
C VAL A 305 0.85 20.38 -7.73
N TRP A 306 -0.23 20.01 -8.41
CA TRP A 306 -0.76 20.70 -9.58
C TRP A 306 -2.22 21.05 -9.36
N GLU A 307 -2.64 22.15 -9.96
CA GLU A 307 -4.03 22.55 -10.06
C GLU A 307 -4.50 22.36 -11.50
N ALA A 308 -5.61 21.65 -11.66
CA ALA A 308 -6.32 21.56 -12.92
C ALA A 308 -6.99 22.90 -13.24
N GLN A 309 -6.84 23.34 -14.48
CA GLN A 309 -7.40 24.56 -15.01
C GLN A 309 -8.34 24.24 -16.16
N CYS A 310 -9.36 25.07 -16.34
CA CYS A 310 -10.27 24.98 -17.50
C CYS A 310 -9.61 25.31 -18.86
N SER A 311 -8.28 25.49 -18.92
CA SER A 311 -7.55 25.79 -20.15
C SER A 311 -7.21 24.52 -20.93
N ARG A 312 -7.60 24.46 -22.20
CA ARG A 312 -7.25 23.34 -23.08
C ARG A 312 -5.75 23.26 -23.43
N ALA A 313 -5.03 24.39 -23.40
CA ALA A 313 -3.62 24.45 -23.81
C ALA A 313 -2.63 24.23 -22.66
N ALA A 314 -3.04 24.52 -21.43
CA ALA A 314 -2.24 24.32 -20.22
C ALA A 314 -3.16 23.90 -19.07
N PRO A 315 -3.73 22.68 -19.15
CA PRO A 315 -4.69 22.19 -18.17
C PRO A 315 -4.11 21.98 -16.78
N LEU A 316 -2.79 21.84 -16.62
CA LEU A 316 -2.15 21.73 -15.31
C LEU A 316 -1.21 22.90 -15.05
N ARG A 317 -1.39 23.52 -13.88
CA ARG A 317 -0.46 24.50 -13.31
C ARG A 317 0.21 23.93 -12.06
N MET A 318 1.54 24.00 -12.01
CA MET A 318 2.28 23.63 -10.80
C MET A 318 2.03 24.65 -9.69
N LEU A 319 1.61 24.16 -8.51
CA LEU A 319 1.44 24.96 -7.30
C LEU A 319 2.67 24.88 -6.39
N HIS A 320 3.13 23.65 -6.14
CA HIS A 320 4.25 23.37 -5.25
C HIS A 320 5.09 22.22 -5.79
N GLN A 321 6.38 22.25 -5.50
CA GLN A 321 7.31 21.18 -5.76
C GLN A 321 8.21 21.00 -4.53
N TRP A 322 8.22 19.79 -4.00
CA TRP A 322 8.97 19.41 -2.81
C TRP A 322 10.02 18.39 -3.20
N SER A 323 11.28 18.71 -2.97
CA SER A 323 12.39 17.80 -3.26
C SER A 323 12.47 16.68 -2.22
N SER A 324 13.30 15.69 -2.53
CA SER A 324 13.61 14.58 -1.62
C SER A 324 14.23 15.01 -0.30
N ALA A 325 14.84 16.20 -0.24
CA ALA A 325 15.37 16.79 0.99
C ALA A 325 14.24 17.18 1.96
N VAL A 326 13.12 17.71 1.42
CA VAL A 326 11.96 18.09 2.24
C VAL A 326 11.15 16.86 2.62
N THR A 327 10.82 16.02 1.64
CA THR A 327 10.04 14.81 1.90
C THR A 327 10.84 13.80 2.74
N GLY A 328 12.18 13.86 2.66
CA GLY A 328 13.10 12.84 3.15
C GLY A 328 12.83 11.45 2.56
N CYS A 329 12.20 11.40 1.38
CA CYS A 329 11.92 10.18 0.63
C CYS A 329 13.02 9.85 -0.40
N GLY A 330 14.18 10.47 -0.29
CA GLY A 330 15.30 10.27 -1.20
C GLY A 330 15.88 8.85 -1.20
N ARG A 331 16.62 8.54 -2.26
CA ARG A 331 17.44 7.34 -2.34
C ARG A 331 18.53 7.37 -1.27
N GLN A 332 18.60 6.30 -0.47
CA GLN A 332 19.73 6.00 0.41
C GLN A 332 20.19 4.57 0.10
N ASN A 333 21.51 4.34 0.13
CA ASN A 333 22.16 3.01 0.05
C ASN A 333 21.84 2.17 -1.19
N GLY A 334 22.17 2.67 -2.39
CA GLY A 334 22.22 1.85 -3.62
C GLY A 334 20.92 1.14 -4.01
N ALA A 335 19.79 1.51 -3.40
CA ALA A 335 18.50 0.90 -3.65
C ALA A 335 18.03 1.23 -5.06
N THR A 336 17.83 0.19 -5.87
CA THR A 336 17.33 0.29 -7.24
C THR A 336 15.85 0.68 -7.21
N VAL A 337 15.59 1.98 -7.39
CA VAL A 337 14.27 2.62 -7.57
C VAL A 337 13.38 2.53 -6.32
N SER A 338 13.21 3.66 -5.63
CA SER A 338 12.19 3.80 -4.59
C SER A 338 10.84 3.99 -5.26
N GLN A 339 9.89 3.04 -5.12
CA GLN A 339 8.50 3.33 -5.50
C GLN A 339 7.91 4.26 -4.45
N LEU A 340 7.60 5.50 -4.85
CA LEU A 340 6.87 6.44 -4.01
C LEU A 340 5.38 6.31 -4.33
N THR A 341 4.59 5.87 -3.36
CA THR A 341 3.12 5.81 -3.42
C THR A 341 2.52 6.94 -2.61
N LEU A 342 1.53 7.62 -3.19
CA LEU A 342 0.85 8.78 -2.60
C LEU A 342 -0.57 8.43 -2.20
N SER A 343 -1.05 9.05 -1.11
CA SER A 343 -2.47 9.14 -0.81
C SER A 343 -2.79 10.55 -0.28
N PRO A 344 -3.35 11.45 -1.09
CA PRO A 344 -3.70 12.80 -0.65
C PRO A 344 -5.00 12.84 0.17
N ARG A 345 -5.10 13.78 1.11
CA ARG A 345 -6.32 14.09 1.87
C ARG A 345 -6.28 15.54 2.36
N GLY A 346 -7.07 16.41 1.73
CA GLY A 346 -7.07 17.83 2.05
C GLY A 346 -5.66 18.42 1.93
N ASP A 347 -5.12 18.95 3.02
CA ASP A 347 -3.80 19.58 3.05
C ASP A 347 -2.63 18.60 3.29
N ARG A 348 -2.92 17.32 3.49
CA ARG A 348 -1.93 16.28 3.78
C ARG A 348 -1.75 15.31 2.63
N VAL A 349 -0.53 14.82 2.43
CA VAL A 349 -0.20 13.74 1.51
C VAL A 349 0.55 12.67 2.30
N PHE A 350 -0.03 11.47 2.33
CA PHE A 350 0.62 10.29 2.91
C PHE A 350 1.56 9.69 1.88
N LEU A 351 2.80 9.43 2.30
CA LEU A 351 3.89 8.96 1.46
C LEU A 351 4.37 7.59 1.96
N ALA A 352 4.36 6.60 1.08
CA ALA A 352 5.00 5.31 1.27
C ALA A 352 6.17 5.19 0.28
N ASN A 353 7.39 4.97 0.78
CA ASN A 353 8.61 4.96 -0.02
C ASN A 353 9.46 3.70 0.22
N GLY A 354 8.82 2.58 0.51
CA GLY A 354 9.52 1.32 0.74
C GLY A 354 10.26 1.23 2.09
N ARG A 355 10.02 2.16 3.02
CA ARG A 355 10.60 2.16 4.37
C ARG A 355 9.62 1.63 5.42
N ALA A 356 10.10 1.44 6.65
CA ALA A 356 9.32 0.99 7.80
C ALA A 356 8.27 2.02 8.29
N SER A 357 8.39 3.29 7.90
CA SER A 357 7.51 4.37 8.33
C SER A 357 6.79 5.01 7.15
N LEU A 358 5.59 5.52 7.42
CA LEU A 358 4.88 6.45 6.53
C LEU A 358 5.32 7.88 6.83
N LYS A 359 5.43 8.71 5.79
CA LYS A 359 5.61 10.15 5.95
C LYS A 359 4.33 10.89 5.62
N ILE A 360 4.10 12.00 6.30
CA ILE A 360 2.92 12.85 6.13
C ILE A 360 3.43 14.24 5.80
N LEU A 361 3.32 14.60 4.53
CA LEU A 361 3.66 15.93 4.03
C LEU A 361 2.43 16.82 4.10
N ASN A 362 2.52 17.96 4.78
CA ASN A 362 1.59 19.06 4.54
C ASN A 362 2.05 19.79 3.27
N TRP A 363 1.31 19.64 2.18
CA TRP A 363 1.79 20.12 0.88
C TRP A 363 1.75 21.64 0.74
N ARG A 364 0.99 22.35 1.58
CA ARG A 364 0.93 23.81 1.59
C ARG A 364 2.10 24.44 2.34
N THR A 365 2.48 23.85 3.48
CA THR A 365 3.53 24.40 4.36
C THR A 365 4.89 23.75 4.14
N GLY A 366 4.94 22.57 3.53
CA GLY A 366 6.15 21.76 3.42
C GLY A 366 6.53 21.02 4.71
N SER A 367 5.76 21.13 5.78
CA SER A 367 6.06 20.43 7.04
C SER A 367 5.84 18.94 6.88
N VAL A 368 6.82 18.13 7.31
CA VAL A 368 6.75 16.67 7.25
C VAL A 368 6.69 16.11 8.67
N SER A 369 5.82 15.13 8.87
CA SER A 369 5.77 14.30 10.07
C SER A 369 5.85 12.82 9.69
N LYS A 370 6.14 11.96 10.65
CA LYS A 370 6.37 10.53 10.45
C LYS A 370 5.39 9.73 11.30
N VAL A 371 4.94 8.59 10.77
CA VAL A 371 4.16 7.60 11.50
C VAL A 371 4.82 6.24 11.33
N ALA A 372 5.17 5.60 12.44
CA ALA A 372 5.71 4.25 12.42
C ALA A 372 4.65 3.28 11.87
N ASN A 373 5.04 2.53 10.83
CA ASN A 373 4.19 1.50 10.24
C ASN A 373 4.76 0.10 10.48
N HIS A 374 6.02 -0.03 10.87
CA HIS A 374 6.66 -1.30 11.19
C HIS A 374 7.54 -1.12 12.44
N SER A 375 7.61 -2.13 13.30
CA SER A 375 8.54 -2.14 14.44
C SER A 375 9.94 -2.65 14.08
N SER A 376 10.02 -3.61 13.15
CA SER A 376 11.28 -4.04 12.49
C SER A 376 11.88 -2.98 11.58
N VAL A 377 13.20 -2.83 11.66
CA VAL A 377 14.03 -2.06 10.71
C VAL A 377 14.09 -2.68 9.31
N ALA A 378 13.75 -3.96 9.16
CA ALA A 378 13.66 -4.63 7.86
C ALA A 378 12.26 -4.50 7.21
N GLY A 379 11.37 -3.75 7.86
CA GLY A 379 10.01 -3.51 7.42
C GLY A 379 9.90 -2.61 6.20
N VAL A 380 9.00 -2.97 5.30
CA VAL A 380 8.73 -2.22 4.08
C VAL A 380 7.26 -1.86 3.96
N THR A 381 7.01 -0.61 3.59
CA THR A 381 5.69 -0.06 3.27
C THR A 381 5.63 0.33 1.79
N ASP A 382 4.95 -0.46 0.97
CA ASP A 382 4.89 -0.25 -0.49
C ASP A 382 3.70 0.60 -0.93
N CYS A 383 2.53 0.31 -0.35
CA CYS A 383 1.30 1.03 -0.62
C CYS A 383 0.70 1.64 0.64
N VAL A 384 0.08 2.80 0.45
CA VAL A 384 -0.74 3.51 1.43
C VAL A 384 -2.07 3.86 0.78
N SER A 385 -3.17 3.63 1.49
CA SER A 385 -4.51 3.95 0.99
C SER A 385 -5.43 4.38 2.11
N GLN A 386 -6.57 4.95 1.75
CA GLN A 386 -7.56 5.48 2.68
C GLN A 386 -8.94 4.93 2.34
N THR A 387 -9.70 4.53 3.35
CA THR A 387 -11.10 4.10 3.17
C THR A 387 -11.89 4.30 4.46
N GLY A 388 -13.13 4.77 4.36
CA GLY A 388 -14.05 4.88 5.52
C GLY A 388 -13.47 5.55 6.77
N GLY A 389 -12.63 6.58 6.62
CA GLY A 389 -12.03 7.29 7.76
C GLY A 389 -10.81 6.62 8.39
N VAL A 390 -10.28 5.53 7.82
CA VAL A 390 -9.02 4.91 8.24
C VAL A 390 -7.95 5.04 7.14
N LEU A 391 -6.71 5.17 7.58
CA LEU A 391 -5.50 5.05 6.76
C LEU A 391 -5.00 3.62 6.89
N ILE A 392 -4.64 3.01 5.77
CA ILE A 392 -4.16 1.63 5.71
C ILE A 392 -2.76 1.65 5.10
N GLY A 393 -1.78 1.19 5.87
CA GLY A 393 -0.42 0.94 5.41
C GLY A 393 -0.19 -0.54 5.17
N SER A 394 0.30 -0.90 3.98
CA SER A 394 0.88 -2.23 3.77
C SER A 394 2.15 -2.37 4.58
N CYS A 395 2.42 -3.58 5.07
CA CYS A 395 3.58 -3.85 5.89
C CYS A 395 4.10 -5.23 5.50
N PHE A 396 5.35 -5.29 5.05
CA PHE A 396 6.02 -6.53 4.68
C PHE A 396 7.40 -6.56 5.32
N ASP A 397 7.67 -7.55 6.16
CA ASP A 397 8.98 -7.72 6.77
C ASP A 397 9.86 -8.55 5.82
N LEU A 398 10.90 -7.95 5.25
CA LEU A 398 11.78 -8.66 4.31
C LEU A 398 12.63 -9.75 4.99
N ALA A 399 12.76 -9.73 6.32
CA ALA A 399 13.47 -10.76 7.06
C ALA A 399 12.58 -11.98 7.32
N THR A 400 11.34 -11.78 7.78
CA THR A 400 10.44 -12.90 8.11
C THR A 400 9.59 -13.35 6.92
N GLY A 401 9.37 -12.48 5.94
CA GLY A 401 8.45 -12.68 4.82
C GLY A 401 6.97 -12.57 5.22
N GLU A 402 6.68 -12.06 6.42
CA GLU A 402 5.32 -11.86 6.92
C GLU A 402 4.71 -10.57 6.36
N SER A 403 3.42 -10.62 6.02
CA SER A 403 2.65 -9.44 5.64
C SER A 403 1.59 -9.10 6.68
N THR A 404 1.45 -7.79 6.92
CA THR A 404 0.38 -7.24 7.74
C THR A 404 -0.21 -6.00 7.08
N LEU A 405 -1.44 -5.65 7.47
CA LEU A 405 -2.01 -4.34 7.19
C LEU A 405 -2.18 -3.60 8.51
N ASN A 406 -1.63 -2.39 8.61
CA ASN A 406 -1.78 -1.57 9.81
C ASN A 406 -2.77 -0.46 9.53
N LEU A 407 -3.72 -0.31 10.46
CA LEU A 407 -4.82 0.64 10.36
C LEU A 407 -4.58 1.79 11.33
N PHE A 408 -4.77 3.01 10.84
CA PHE A 408 -4.67 4.24 11.61
C PHE A 408 -5.96 5.05 11.48
N SER A 409 -6.38 5.70 12.55
CA SER A 409 -7.52 6.62 12.54
C SER A 409 -7.18 7.90 11.78
N LEU A 410 -8.11 8.44 10.99
CA LEU A 410 -7.97 9.76 10.39
C LEU A 410 -8.84 10.80 11.11
N PRO A 411 -8.39 12.06 11.23
CA PRO A 411 -7.18 12.64 10.64
C PRO A 411 -5.91 12.52 11.50
N LEU A 412 -6.03 12.06 12.76
CA LEU A 412 -4.95 12.10 13.75
C LEU A 412 -3.82 11.08 13.51
N CYS A 413 -4.04 10.09 12.65
CA CYS A 413 -3.10 9.01 12.31
C CYS A 413 -2.68 8.17 13.52
N LYS A 414 -3.55 8.03 14.52
CA LYS A 414 -3.30 7.16 15.68
C LYS A 414 -3.55 5.70 15.31
N TYR A 415 -2.64 4.82 15.72
CA TYR A 415 -2.73 3.39 15.46
C TYR A 415 -3.99 2.78 16.07
N LEU A 416 -4.69 1.96 15.29
CA LEU A 416 -5.88 1.23 15.71
C LEU A 416 -5.54 -0.24 15.96
N VAL A 417 -5.25 -0.97 14.89
CA VAL A 417 -5.05 -2.42 14.87
C VAL A 417 -4.17 -2.86 13.71
N SER A 418 -3.65 -4.08 13.79
CA SER A 418 -2.93 -4.78 12.73
C SER A 418 -3.73 -5.99 12.27
N LEU A 419 -3.90 -6.16 10.96
CA LEU A 419 -4.44 -7.37 10.35
C LEU A 419 -3.24 -8.25 9.93
N THR A 420 -2.97 -9.31 10.68
CA THR A 420 -1.83 -10.20 10.43
C THR A 420 -2.20 -11.34 9.48
N CYS A 421 -1.37 -11.58 8.47
CA CYS A 421 -1.60 -12.63 7.49
C CYS A 421 -0.31 -13.46 7.25
N PRO A 422 -0.09 -14.51 8.06
CA PRO A 422 1.19 -15.24 8.12
C PRO A 422 1.67 -15.86 6.79
N GLU A 423 0.76 -16.09 5.84
CA GLU A 423 1.06 -16.73 4.55
C GLU A 423 0.76 -15.83 3.34
N TYR A 424 0.41 -14.57 3.59
CA TYR A 424 -0.10 -13.69 2.55
C TYR A 424 1.07 -12.93 1.88
N PRO A 425 1.08 -12.80 0.54
CA PRO A 425 2.20 -12.20 -0.16
C PRO A 425 2.29 -10.68 0.07
N ARG A 426 3.46 -10.13 -0.22
CA ARG A 426 3.72 -8.68 -0.25
C ARG A 426 2.66 -7.96 -1.07
N ILE A 427 2.06 -6.93 -0.47
CA ILE A 427 0.96 -6.14 -1.03
C ILE A 427 1.56 -4.92 -1.71
N LEU A 428 1.28 -4.77 -3.01
CA LEU A 428 1.84 -3.69 -3.84
C LEU A 428 0.79 -2.67 -4.26
N CYS A 429 -0.46 -3.07 -4.35
CA CYS A 429 -1.56 -2.19 -4.69
C CYS A 429 -2.82 -2.48 -3.87
N PHE A 430 -3.65 -1.46 -3.71
CA PHE A 430 -4.81 -1.50 -2.83
C PHE A 430 -5.93 -0.61 -3.37
N THR A 431 -7.17 -1.09 -3.29
CA THR A 431 -8.36 -0.25 -3.47
C THR A 431 -9.41 -0.64 -2.44
N GLY A 432 -10.08 0.34 -1.82
CA GLY A 432 -11.04 0.10 -0.75
C GLY A 432 -12.28 0.97 -0.87
N TRP A 433 -13.42 0.41 -0.49
CA TRP A 433 -14.71 1.08 -0.51
C TRP A 433 -15.60 0.61 0.63
N LEU A 434 -16.69 1.33 0.85
CA LEU A 434 -17.73 0.92 1.79
C LEU A 434 -18.87 0.27 1.01
N THR A 435 -19.36 -0.85 1.54
CA THR A 435 -20.58 -1.49 1.06
C THR A 435 -21.81 -0.66 1.46
N ALA A 436 -22.96 -0.92 0.84
CA ALA A 436 -24.22 -0.25 1.19
C ALA A 436 -24.63 -0.45 2.67
N SER A 437 -24.17 -1.53 3.31
CA SER A 437 -24.37 -1.78 4.75
C SER A 437 -23.37 -1.05 5.65
N GLY A 438 -22.46 -0.25 5.08
CA GLY A 438 -21.40 0.44 5.83
C GLY A 438 -20.21 -0.44 6.22
N CYS A 439 -20.18 -1.71 5.81
CA CYS A 439 -19.05 -2.60 6.06
C CYS A 439 -17.91 -2.31 5.09
N HIS A 440 -16.67 -2.41 5.58
CA HIS A 440 -15.48 -2.23 4.77
C HIS A 440 -15.26 -3.39 3.80
N ARG A 441 -14.98 -3.07 2.54
CA ARG A 441 -14.53 -4.03 1.54
C ARG A 441 -13.35 -3.44 0.79
N TRP A 442 -12.32 -4.24 0.58
CA TRP A 442 -11.15 -3.80 -0.19
C TRP A 442 -10.51 -4.96 -0.92
N VAL A 443 -9.65 -4.62 -1.87
CA VAL A 443 -8.84 -5.57 -2.62
C VAL A 443 -7.38 -5.20 -2.51
N THR A 444 -6.57 -6.20 -2.24
CA THR A 444 -5.12 -6.12 -2.23
C THR A 444 -4.58 -6.86 -3.44
N GLY A 445 -3.64 -6.26 -4.16
CA GLY A 445 -2.90 -6.88 -5.25
C GLY A 445 -1.40 -6.94 -4.98
N GLY A 446 -0.71 -7.75 -5.78
CA GLY A 446 0.69 -8.12 -5.63
C GLY A 446 0.88 -9.46 -6.31
N ARG A 447 1.49 -10.45 -5.65
CA ARG A 447 1.52 -11.83 -6.18
C ARG A 447 0.17 -12.54 -6.15
N ALA A 448 -0.73 -12.09 -5.29
CA ALA A 448 -2.09 -12.60 -5.20
C ALA A 448 -3.07 -11.42 -5.23
N LEU A 449 -4.22 -11.64 -5.86
CA LEU A 449 -5.34 -10.70 -5.85
C LEU A 449 -6.40 -11.22 -4.88
N THR A 450 -6.65 -10.50 -3.79
CA THR A 450 -7.58 -10.96 -2.74
C THR A 450 -8.56 -9.88 -2.36
N VAL A 451 -9.83 -10.28 -2.31
CA VAL A 451 -10.91 -9.47 -1.76
C VAL A 451 -11.01 -9.72 -0.27
N TRP A 452 -11.10 -8.63 0.48
CA TRP A 452 -11.33 -8.61 1.91
C TRP A 452 -12.71 -8.06 2.17
N GLU A 453 -13.51 -8.83 2.89
CA GLU A 453 -14.87 -8.46 3.24
C GLU A 453 -15.01 -8.45 4.76
N GLN A 454 -15.30 -7.28 5.33
CA GLN A 454 -15.55 -7.17 6.76
C GLN A 454 -16.84 -7.93 7.10
N LEU A 455 -16.73 -8.85 8.05
CA LEU A 455 -17.85 -9.64 8.51
C LEU A 455 -18.65 -8.87 9.57
N PRO A 456 -19.99 -9.02 9.58
CA PRO A 456 -20.80 -8.64 10.73
C PRO A 456 -20.30 -9.36 11.99
N ALA A 457 -20.48 -8.76 13.18
CA ALA A 457 -19.88 -9.22 14.44
C ALA A 457 -20.21 -10.68 14.86
N ASN A 458 -21.16 -11.35 14.19
CA ASN A 458 -21.60 -12.70 14.51
C ASN A 458 -21.08 -13.74 13.53
N GLY A 459 -20.34 -14.73 14.06
CA GLY A 459 -19.81 -15.88 13.33
C GLY A 459 -18.28 -15.88 13.28
N LYS A 460 -17.66 -16.93 13.83
CA LYS A 460 -16.22 -17.20 13.62
C LYS A 460 -16.14 -18.43 12.73
N GLN A 461 -15.54 -18.29 11.55
CA GLN A 461 -15.19 -19.42 10.71
C GLN A 461 -13.67 -19.64 10.76
N ARG A 462 -13.24 -20.88 10.50
CA ARG A 462 -11.81 -21.20 10.42
C ARG A 462 -11.24 -20.54 9.16
N GLY A 463 -10.27 -19.64 9.32
CA GLY A 463 -9.62 -18.93 8.21
C GLY A 463 -9.93 -17.43 8.11
N ASP A 464 -10.84 -16.89 8.93
CA ASP A 464 -11.09 -15.44 8.99
C ASP A 464 -9.87 -14.69 9.57
N VAL A 465 -9.49 -13.58 8.96
CA VAL A 465 -8.44 -12.70 9.49
C VAL A 465 -9.01 -11.83 10.60
N THR A 466 -8.38 -11.90 11.77
CA THR A 466 -8.77 -11.12 12.95
C THR A 466 -7.81 -9.95 13.14
N ALA A 467 -8.36 -8.80 13.51
CA ALA A 467 -7.55 -7.71 14.04
C ALA A 467 -6.79 -8.13 15.30
N LYS A 468 -5.51 -7.75 15.37
CA LYS A 468 -4.64 -7.97 16.52
C LYS A 468 -3.99 -6.66 16.94
N ARG A 469 -3.72 -6.55 18.24
CA ARG A 469 -2.99 -5.42 18.81
C ARG A 469 -1.48 -5.63 18.66
N ASN A 470 -0.80 -4.58 18.23
CA ASN A 470 0.65 -4.49 18.28
C ASN A 470 1.05 -3.39 19.28
N SER A 471 1.51 -3.81 20.46
CA SER A 471 1.90 -2.90 21.54
C SER A 471 3.13 -2.05 21.20
N GLN A 472 4.00 -2.50 20.30
CA GLN A 472 5.18 -1.74 19.89
C GLN A 472 4.81 -0.53 19.03
N LEU A 473 3.86 -0.70 18.11
CA LEU A 473 3.39 0.40 17.25
C LEU A 473 2.62 1.46 18.04
N GLU A 474 1.93 1.03 19.09
CA GLU A 474 1.22 1.91 19.99
C GLU A 474 2.16 2.82 20.79
N ALA A 475 3.30 2.30 21.25
CA ALA A 475 4.31 3.09 21.97
C ALA A 475 5.15 4.00 21.05
N SER A 476 5.30 3.65 19.77
CA SER A 476 6.18 4.37 18.82
C SER A 476 5.65 5.71 18.29
N LEU A 477 4.49 6.18 18.76
CA LEU A 477 3.80 7.37 18.22
C LEU A 477 4.11 8.69 18.97
N GLU A 478 5.01 8.69 19.96
CA GLU A 478 5.26 9.87 20.81
C GLU A 478 6.43 10.78 20.38
N GLU A 479 7.20 10.46 19.34
CA GLU A 479 8.32 11.32 18.93
C GLU A 479 7.97 12.22 17.73
N SER A 480 7.48 13.42 18.02
CA SER A 480 7.53 14.54 17.08
C SER A 480 8.90 15.23 17.20
N GLY A 481 9.95 14.59 16.70
CA GLY A 481 11.27 15.18 16.53
C GLY A 481 11.47 15.67 15.09
N THR A 482 12.04 16.85 14.91
CA THR A 482 12.64 17.25 13.64
C THR A 482 13.87 16.37 13.40
N ASP A 483 13.75 15.35 12.54
CA ASP A 483 14.85 14.43 12.24
C ASP A 483 15.98 15.14 11.47
N THR A 484 17.06 15.47 12.18
CA THR A 484 18.43 15.40 11.65
C THR A 484 18.96 14.01 11.97
N GLU A 485 18.54 13.00 11.22
CA GLU A 485 19.13 11.65 11.30
C GLU A 485 20.31 11.59 10.33
N GLU A 486 21.51 11.85 10.86
CA GLU A 486 22.76 11.36 10.28
C GLU A 486 22.88 9.87 10.63
N ASP A 487 22.46 9.00 9.71
CA ASP A 487 22.81 7.57 9.75
C ASP A 487 24.33 7.43 9.50
N SER A 488 25.12 7.49 10.57
CA SER A 488 26.55 7.20 10.56
C SER A 488 26.77 5.68 10.47
N ASP A 489 26.75 5.15 9.25
CA ASP A 489 27.38 3.87 8.94
C ASP A 489 28.83 4.14 8.51
N GLY A 490 29.75 4.01 9.46
CA GLY A 490 31.19 4.10 9.19
C GLY A 490 31.67 2.92 8.35
N GLU A 491 32.02 3.19 7.09
CA GLU A 491 33.00 2.37 6.35
C GLU A 491 34.18 3.25 5.95
N SER A 492 35.35 2.86 6.44
CA SER A 492 36.66 3.48 6.18
C SER A 492 37.00 3.44 4.69
N GLU A 493 37.10 4.61 4.07
CA GLU A 493 37.71 4.77 2.75
C GLU A 493 39.19 4.34 2.80
N VAL A 494 39.54 3.44 1.88
CA VAL A 494 40.94 3.13 1.55
C VAL A 494 41.25 3.88 0.26
N ASP A 495 42.09 4.91 0.41
CA ASP A 495 42.61 5.78 -0.63
C ASP A 495 43.24 4.97 -1.79
N TYR A 496 42.76 5.19 -3.01
CA TYR A 496 43.56 4.96 -4.21
C TYR A 496 43.93 6.32 -4.82
N VAL A 497 45.19 6.70 -4.59
CA VAL A 497 45.85 7.84 -5.21
C VAL A 497 46.13 7.51 -6.68
N SER A 498 45.59 8.30 -7.61
CA SER A 498 46.07 8.36 -8.99
C SER A 498 46.51 9.79 -9.32
N HIS A 499 47.78 9.91 -9.70
CA HIS A 499 48.51 11.14 -9.98
C HIS A 499 47.92 11.98 -11.13
N ASP A 500 47.81 13.29 -10.87
CA ASP A 500 47.66 14.36 -11.87
C ASP A 500 48.95 14.61 -12.65
N ALA A 501 48.80 14.97 -13.93
CA ALA A 501 49.66 15.93 -14.61
C ALA A 501 48.84 16.73 -15.66
N PRO A 502 49.15 18.02 -15.90
CA PRO A 502 48.14 18.98 -16.36
C PRO A 502 48.41 19.61 -17.75
N ALA A 503 47.51 20.54 -18.11
CA ALA A 503 47.59 21.60 -19.14
C ALA A 503 47.05 21.19 -20.54
N THR A 504 46.27 21.96 -21.30
CA THR A 504 46.02 23.42 -21.44
C THR A 504 44.76 23.63 -22.32
N GLY A 505 44.09 24.79 -22.22
CA GLY A 505 43.57 25.50 -23.41
C GLY A 505 42.05 25.80 -23.45
N GLN A 506 41.75 27.10 -23.53
CA GLN A 506 40.44 27.76 -23.53
C GLN A 506 39.49 27.46 -24.72
N GLU A 507 38.18 27.51 -24.39
CA GLU A 507 36.95 27.92 -25.12
C GLU A 507 37.03 28.77 -26.42
N PRO A 508 35.91 29.11 -27.11
CA PRO A 508 34.63 28.43 -27.37
C PRO A 508 34.13 28.64 -28.85
N SER A 509 33.01 28.02 -29.29
CA SER A 509 31.97 28.70 -30.11
C SER A 509 30.90 27.78 -30.72
N SER A 510 29.66 28.31 -30.67
CA SER A 510 28.63 28.31 -31.72
C SER A 510 27.91 27.03 -32.17
N SER A 511 26.60 27.03 -31.88
CA SER A 511 25.47 26.90 -32.83
C SER A 511 25.28 25.63 -33.66
N TRP A 512 24.13 24.99 -33.40
CA TRP A 512 23.15 24.43 -34.35
C TRP A 512 23.64 23.46 -35.44
N VAL A 513 22.99 22.29 -35.54
CA VAL A 513 22.23 21.88 -36.74
C VAL A 513 21.52 20.53 -36.49
N ARG A 514 20.27 20.50 -36.96
CA ARG A 514 19.40 19.33 -37.17
C ARG A 514 20.13 18.19 -37.90
N CYS A 515 19.82 16.95 -37.55
CA CYS A 515 19.84 15.89 -38.56
C CYS A 515 18.58 15.04 -38.46
N VAL A 516 17.89 14.97 -39.59
CA VAL A 516 16.72 14.17 -39.91
C VAL A 516 17.21 13.08 -40.85
N LEU A 517 16.51 11.93 -40.84
CA LEU A 517 16.54 10.79 -41.76
C LEU A 517 17.52 9.68 -41.36
N GLN A 518 17.11 8.40 -41.39
CA GLN A 518 16.28 7.79 -42.44
C GLN A 518 15.20 6.85 -41.90
#